data_AF-A0A662QA59-F1
#
_entry.id   AF-A0A662QA59-F1
#
_cell.length_a   1.000
_cell.length_b   1.000
_cell.length_c   1.000
_cell.angle_alpha   90.00
_cell.angle_beta   90.00
_cell.angle_gamma   90.00
#
_symmetry.space_group_name_H-M   'P 1'
#
loop_
_entity.id
_entity.type
_entity.pdbx_description
1 polymer ?
#
loop_
_entity_poly.entity_id
_entity_poly.type
_entity_poly.pdbx_seq_one_letter_code
_entity_poly.pdbx_strand_id
1 'polypeptide(L)'
;MGWTQEELVDRLRLRGVNISRSMIAKIETGRIDPKYSLMVEIFQVLYEALSRKRLMDVREVRARDIASKEVEMVDADETLLEVWRKMEETAFSQFPVKWRGR
;
A
#
# COMPACT_ATOMS: atom_id res chain seq x y z
N MET A 1 11.32 -13.59 -2.94
CA MET A 1 9.86 -13.84 -3.03
C MET A 1 9.51 -15.31 -3.00
N GLY A 2 10.47 -16.23 -3.17
CA GLY A 2 10.20 -17.67 -3.08
C GLY A 2 9.34 -18.22 -4.23
N TRP A 3 9.12 -17.44 -5.28
CA TRP A 3 8.28 -17.83 -6.40
C TRP A 3 8.95 -18.91 -7.24
N THR A 4 8.13 -19.88 -7.61
CA THR A 4 8.39 -20.84 -8.67
C THR A 4 8.23 -20.17 -10.04
N GLN A 5 8.77 -20.79 -11.08
CA GLN A 5 8.56 -20.34 -12.46
C GLN A 5 7.07 -20.39 -12.86
N GLU A 6 6.28 -21.30 -12.28
CA GLU A 6 4.85 -21.40 -12.55
C GLU A 6 4.11 -20.17 -12.01
N GLU A 7 4.43 -19.75 -10.79
CA GLU A 7 3.86 -18.53 -10.21
C GLU A 7 4.20 -17.29 -11.02
N LEU A 8 5.42 -17.19 -11.57
CA LEU A 8 5.79 -16.08 -12.45
C LEU A 8 4.95 -16.09 -13.75
N VAL A 9 4.70 -17.28 -14.33
CA VAL A 9 3.85 -17.44 -15.52
C VAL A 9 2.43 -16.99 -15.23
N ASP A 10 1.85 -17.38 -14.11
CA ASP A 10 0.48 -16.99 -13.74
C ASP A 10 0.35 -15.47 -13.57
N ARG A 11 1.36 -14.82 -12.97
CA ARG A 11 1.40 -13.35 -12.84
C ARG A 11 1.48 -12.65 -14.19
N LEU A 12 2.26 -13.18 -15.12
CA LEU A 12 2.38 -12.64 -16.47
C LEU A 12 1.10 -12.83 -17.28
N ARG A 13 0.42 -13.98 -17.14
CA ARG A 13 -0.88 -14.24 -17.75
C ARG A 13 -1.96 -13.25 -17.31
N LEU A 14 -1.98 -12.88 -16.03
CA LEU A 14 -2.91 -11.86 -15.51
C LEU A 14 -2.70 -10.48 -16.17
N ARG A 15 -1.52 -10.20 -16.71
CA ARG A 15 -1.21 -8.99 -17.50
C ARG A 15 -1.40 -9.19 -19.01
N GLY A 16 -1.98 -10.31 -19.43
CA GLY A 16 -2.18 -10.64 -20.84
C GLY A 16 -0.91 -11.12 -21.55
N VAL A 17 0.17 -11.42 -20.82
CA VAL A 17 1.41 -11.93 -21.40
C VAL A 17 1.36 -13.45 -21.47
N ASN A 18 1.24 -13.98 -22.68
CA ASN A 18 1.23 -15.41 -22.92
C ASN A 18 2.67 -15.95 -22.98
N ILE A 19 3.12 -16.59 -21.91
CA ILE A 19 4.43 -17.23 -21.82
C ILE A 19 4.31 -18.60 -21.14
N SER A 20 5.16 -19.54 -21.55
CA SER A 20 5.24 -20.86 -20.92
C SER A 20 6.36 -20.92 -19.89
N ARG A 21 6.22 -21.80 -18.89
CA ARG A 21 7.28 -22.09 -17.92
C ARG A 21 8.59 -22.53 -18.59
N SER A 22 8.50 -23.31 -19.66
CA SER A 22 9.67 -23.74 -20.44
C SER A 22 10.41 -22.55 -21.05
N MET A 23 9.70 -21.52 -21.52
CA MET A 23 10.30 -20.30 -22.04
C MET A 23 11.01 -19.51 -20.93
N ILE A 24 10.40 -19.36 -19.76
CA ILE A 24 11.05 -18.75 -18.59
C ILE A 24 12.35 -19.49 -18.24
N ALA A 25 12.32 -20.82 -18.15
CA ALA A 25 13.52 -21.61 -17.85
C ALA A 25 14.64 -21.43 -18.89
N LYS A 26 14.28 -21.28 -20.18
CA LYS A 26 15.25 -21.00 -21.24
C LYS A 26 15.83 -19.59 -21.16
N ILE A 27 15.05 -18.60 -20.74
CA ILE A 27 15.53 -17.24 -20.48
C ILE A 27 16.52 -17.25 -19.31
N GLU A 28 16.16 -17.89 -18.19
CA GLU A 28 17.00 -17.96 -16.98
C GLU A 28 18.33 -18.67 -17.23
N THR A 29 18.32 -19.69 -18.08
CA THR A 29 19.54 -20.44 -18.46
C THR A 29 20.33 -19.81 -19.61
N GLY A 30 19.90 -18.65 -20.12
CA GLY A 30 20.55 -17.96 -21.25
C GLY A 30 20.46 -18.71 -22.59
N ARG A 31 19.58 -19.73 -22.70
CA ARG A 31 19.40 -20.53 -23.92
C ARG A 31 18.63 -19.80 -25.02
N ILE A 32 17.90 -18.75 -24.66
CA ILE A 32 17.22 -17.88 -25.61
C ILE A 32 17.45 -16.43 -25.23
N ASP A 33 17.55 -15.56 -26.23
CA ASP A 33 17.48 -14.11 -26.06
C ASP A 33 16.04 -13.64 -26.36
N PRO A 34 15.25 -13.30 -25.33
CA PRO A 34 13.87 -12.86 -25.52
C PRO A 34 13.79 -11.44 -26.11
N LYS A 35 12.65 -11.11 -26.71
CA LYS A 35 12.39 -9.72 -27.13
C LYS A 35 12.45 -8.79 -25.92
N TYR A 36 13.00 -7.60 -26.11
CA TYR A 36 13.08 -6.57 -25.07
C TYR A 36 11.72 -6.31 -24.40
N SER A 37 10.64 -6.24 -25.18
CA SER A 37 9.28 -6.05 -24.64
C SER A 37 8.87 -7.13 -23.63
N LEU A 38 9.24 -8.39 -23.86
CA LEU A 38 8.98 -9.47 -22.92
C LEU A 38 9.81 -9.33 -21.64
N MET A 39 11.07 -8.91 -21.75
CA MET A 39 11.90 -8.65 -20.57
C MET A 39 11.34 -7.51 -19.72
N VAL A 40 10.86 -6.44 -20.34
CA VAL A 40 10.21 -5.33 -19.64
C VAL A 40 9.01 -5.82 -18.82
N GLU A 41 8.14 -6.65 -19.41
CA GLU A 41 6.99 -7.23 -18.70
C GLU A 41 7.41 -8.08 -17.50
N ILE A 42 8.40 -8.96 -17.69
CA ILE A 42 8.95 -9.80 -16.61
C ILE A 42 9.50 -8.94 -15.48
N PHE A 43 10.31 -7.92 -15.80
CA PHE A 43 10.91 -7.04 -14.80
C PHE A 43 9.87 -6.21 -14.06
N GLN A 44 8.83 -5.71 -14.74
CA GLN A 44 7.75 -4.97 -14.08
C GLN A 44 7.02 -5.84 -13.06
N VAL A 45 6.65 -7.07 -13.43
CA VAL A 45 6.00 -8.02 -12.50
C VAL A 45 6.86 -8.27 -11.26
N LEU A 46 8.16 -8.51 -11.46
CA LEU A 46 9.10 -8.74 -10.36
C LEU A 46 9.28 -7.49 -9.49
N TYR A 47 9.40 -6.32 -10.11
CA TYR A 47 9.57 -5.05 -9.41
C TYR A 47 8.36 -4.70 -8.55
N GLU A 48 7.14 -4.83 -9.09
CA GLU A 48 5.91 -4.60 -8.34
C GLU A 48 5.81 -5.56 -7.14
N ALA A 49 6.13 -6.83 -7.35
CA ALA A 49 6.05 -7.82 -6.30
C ALA A 49 7.12 -7.62 -5.21
N LEU A 50 8.34 -7.22 -5.59
CA LEU A 50 9.38 -6.82 -4.65
C LEU A 50 9.02 -5.53 -3.91
N SER A 51 8.39 -4.57 -4.59
CA SER A 51 7.94 -3.31 -3.98
C SER A 51 6.83 -3.54 -2.98
N ARG A 52 5.84 -4.39 -3.31
CA ARG A 52 4.81 -4.84 -2.36
C ARG A 52 5.43 -5.59 -1.17
N LYS A 53 6.38 -6.49 -1.44
CA LYS A 53 7.08 -7.19 -0.35
C LYS A 53 7.86 -6.22 0.53
N ARG A 54 8.56 -5.25 -0.05
CA ARG A 54 9.27 -4.20 0.69
C ARG A 54 8.32 -3.32 1.49
N LEU A 55 7.13 -3.01 0.97
CA LEU A 55 6.06 -2.32 1.71
C LEU A 55 5.47 -3.18 2.84
N MET A 56 5.51 -4.51 2.74
CA MET A 56 5.12 -5.44 3.81
C MET A 56 6.23 -5.65 4.85
N ASP A 57 7.50 -5.68 4.39
CA ASP A 57 8.70 -5.83 5.24
C ASP A 57 9.00 -4.53 6.02
N VAL A 58 8.65 -3.37 5.46
CA VAL A 58 8.42 -2.14 6.24
C VAL A 58 7.14 -2.40 7.01
N ARG A 59 7.25 -2.83 8.28
CA ARG A 59 6.14 -3.12 9.20
C ARG A 59 4.87 -2.41 8.77
N GLU A 60 3.85 -3.19 8.40
CA GLU A 60 2.48 -2.75 8.12
C GLU A 60 2.13 -1.55 9.01
N VAL A 61 2.24 -0.33 8.45
CA VAL A 61 2.05 0.90 9.22
C VAL A 61 0.56 0.99 9.51
N ARG A 62 0.17 0.68 10.74
CA ARG A 62 -1.24 0.70 11.15
C ARG A 62 -1.62 2.13 11.46
N ALA A 63 -2.92 2.43 11.38
CA ALA A 63 -3.43 3.73 11.79
C ALA A 63 -2.95 4.13 13.20
N ARG A 64 -2.89 3.17 14.13
CA ARG A 64 -2.35 3.38 15.50
C ARG A 64 -0.87 3.77 15.56
N ASP A 65 -0.09 3.51 14.51
CA ASP A 65 1.34 3.80 14.45
C ASP A 65 1.61 5.25 13.98
N ILE A 66 0.62 5.89 13.33
CA ILE A 66 0.70 7.27 12.81
C ILE A 66 -0.29 8.24 13.44
N ALA A 67 -1.39 7.73 14.02
CA ALA A 67 -2.40 8.57 14.65
C ALA A 67 -1.85 9.23 15.92
N SER A 68 -2.16 10.51 16.09
CA SER A 68 -1.92 11.22 17.35
C SER A 68 -2.62 10.47 18.50
N LYS A 69 -1.88 10.20 19.57
CA LYS A 69 -2.41 9.47 20.75
C LYS A 69 -3.39 10.33 21.56
N GLU A 70 -3.19 11.63 21.55
CA GLU A 70 -4.05 12.61 22.21
C GLU A 70 -4.85 13.32 21.12
N VAL A 71 -6.17 13.18 21.19
CA VAL A 71 -7.12 13.84 20.30
C VAL A 71 -7.87 14.86 21.13
N GLU A 72 -7.76 16.12 20.77
CA GLU A 72 -8.51 17.19 21.41
C GLU A 72 -9.97 17.13 20.97
N MET A 73 -10.88 17.09 21.93
CA MET A 73 -12.32 16.92 21.70
C MET A 73 -13.07 18.05 22.39
N VAL A 74 -14.30 18.28 21.95
CA VAL A 74 -15.24 19.21 22.60
C VAL A 74 -16.41 18.44 23.18
N ASP A 75 -16.92 18.84 24.34
CA ASP A 75 -18.15 18.25 24.90
C ASP A 75 -19.39 18.79 24.18
N ALA A 76 -20.45 17.98 24.14
CA ALA A 76 -21.67 18.29 23.41
C ALA A 76 -22.46 19.49 23.97
N ASP A 77 -22.22 19.85 25.22
CA ASP A 77 -22.81 20.97 25.94
C ASP A 77 -21.94 22.24 25.90
N GLU A 78 -20.75 22.19 25.30
CA GLU A 78 -19.95 23.38 25.04
C GLU A 78 -20.67 24.33 24.08
N THR A 79 -20.58 25.61 24.37
CA THR A 79 -21.14 26.67 23.53
C THR A 79 -20.30 26.87 22.27
N LEU A 80 -20.93 27.40 21.22
CA LEU A 80 -20.23 27.74 19.98
C LEU A 80 -19.04 28.70 20.20
N LEU A 81 -19.16 29.62 21.16
CA LEU A 81 -18.11 30.58 21.48
C LEU A 81 -16.88 29.90 22.10
N GLU A 82 -17.10 28.92 22.99
CA GLU A 82 -16.02 28.14 23.59
C GLU A 82 -15.29 27.30 22.54
N VAL A 83 -16.04 26.65 21.64
CA VAL A 83 -15.46 25.87 20.54
C VAL A 83 -14.68 26.76 19.57
N TRP A 84 -15.20 27.94 19.20
CA TRP A 84 -14.47 28.88 18.33
C TRP A 84 -13.14 29.27 18.97
N ARG A 85 -13.11 29.67 20.25
CA ARG A 85 -11.85 30.03 20.91
C ARG A 85 -10.81 28.90 20.85
N LYS A 86 -11.24 27.65 21.04
CA LYS A 86 -10.36 26.47 20.84
C LYS A 86 -9.86 26.35 19.41
N MET A 87 -10.69 26.62 18.39
CA MET A 87 -10.26 26.63 16.98
C MET A 87 -9.14 27.65 16.73
N GLU A 88 -9.25 28.85 17.30
CA GLU A 88 -8.20 29.89 17.15
C GLU A 88 -6.92 29.55 17.91
N GLU A 89 -7.05 29.01 19.12
CA GLU A 89 -5.89 28.68 19.98
C GLU A 89 -5.10 27.48 19.46
N THR A 90 -5.78 26.48 18.88
CA THR A 90 -5.18 25.22 18.40
C THR A 90 -4.91 25.19 16.89
N ALA A 91 -5.48 26.15 16.15
CA ALA A 91 -5.58 26.15 14.68
C ALA A 91 -6.33 24.94 14.09
N PHE A 92 -7.07 24.18 14.89
CA PHE A 92 -7.93 23.11 14.39
C PHE A 92 -9.22 23.69 13.82
N SER A 93 -9.60 23.26 12.62
CA SER A 93 -10.84 23.67 11.97
C SER A 93 -12.05 22.84 12.41
N GLN A 94 -11.81 21.70 13.07
CA GLN A 94 -12.82 20.73 13.47
C GLN A 94 -12.37 19.98 14.72
N PHE A 95 -13.34 19.61 15.56
CA PHE A 95 -13.14 18.80 16.75
C PHE A 95 -14.13 17.63 16.76
N PRO A 96 -13.69 16.41 17.14
CA PRO A 96 -14.62 15.37 17.51
C PRO A 96 -15.47 15.80 18.71
N VAL A 97 -16.78 15.55 18.63
CA VAL A 97 -17.71 15.89 19.71
C VAL A 97 -17.88 14.68 20.62
N LYS A 98 -17.55 14.86 21.90
CA LYS A 98 -17.79 13.88 22.94
C LYS A 98 -19.25 13.98 23.38
N TRP A 99 -20.08 13.11 22.81
CA TRP A 99 -21.47 13.00 23.20
C TRP A 99 -21.64 12.01 24.38
N ARG A 100 -22.25 12.45 25.48
CA ARG A 100 -22.71 11.54 26.54
C ARG A 100 -24.14 11.08 26.22
N GLY A 101 -24.28 9.93 25.55
CA GLY A 101 -25.58 9.31 25.31
C GLY A 101 -25.49 7.78 25.22
N ARG A 102 -26.19 7.11 26.16
CA ARG A 102 -26.31 5.67 26.48
C ARG A 102 -25.13 4.75 26.19
#